data_AF-A0A2K8UEI7-F1
#
_entry.id   AF-A0A2K8UEI7-F1
#
_cell.length_a   1.000
_cell.length_b   1.000
_cell.length_c   1.000
_cell.angle_alpha   90.00
_cell.angle_beta   90.00
_cell.angle_gamma   90.00
#
_symmetry.space_group_name_H-M   'P 1'
#
loop_
_entity.id
_entity.type
_entity.pdbx_description
1 polymer ?
#
loop_
_entity_poly.entity_id
_entity_poly.type
_entity_poly.pdbx_seq_one_letter_code
_entity_poly.pdbx_strand_id
1 'polypeptide(L)'
;MNQRSQPTDITTARAGRPDPLTALLFGPAARGQAVEALAGRQRINATLVRLKPRPPVWGLWAAVRATIKPPLAGRLVPLLASALTGLWLASIPSRTTAQLYRWVDETGTTVYSQLPPPGATPAATIKPDAGPKPDQGAAATEQLRDQVAEDFDRRDQQAREAEAAGKQAAEQAARQTNCEAARKNLETLKNHGGGRLRTPDGKTGFLSKDDLAAQQAQARRQIEDNCR
;
A
#
# COMPACT_ATOMS: atom_id res chain seq x y z
N MET A 1 -51.73 -24.66 52.06
CA MET A 1 -50.69 -23.79 51.45
C MET A 1 -49.90 -24.64 50.46
N ASN A 2 -50.12 -24.54 49.15
CA ASN A 2 -49.50 -23.56 48.24
C ASN A 2 -47.96 -23.74 48.27
N GLN A 3 -47.32 -24.33 47.27
CA GLN A 3 -47.12 -23.74 45.95
C GLN A 3 -46.77 -24.81 44.90
N ARG A 4 -47.26 -24.55 43.70
CA ARG A 4 -47.14 -25.35 42.48
C ARG A 4 -45.94 -24.79 41.70
N SER A 5 -44.84 -25.53 41.63
CA SER A 5 -43.66 -25.13 40.85
C SER A 5 -43.91 -25.39 39.35
N GLN A 6 -43.91 -24.33 38.55
CA GLN A 6 -44.01 -24.40 37.09
C GLN A 6 -42.70 -24.94 36.48
N PRO A 7 -42.75 -25.73 35.39
CA PRO A 7 -41.58 -25.94 34.55
C PRO A 7 -41.39 -24.75 33.60
N THR A 8 -40.20 -24.17 33.60
CA THR A 8 -39.77 -23.17 32.62
C THR A 8 -39.53 -23.84 31.27
N ASP A 9 -40.36 -23.51 30.29
CA ASP A 9 -40.16 -23.82 28.87
C ASP A 9 -38.87 -23.14 28.38
N ILE A 10 -37.81 -23.94 28.20
CA ILE A 10 -36.63 -23.53 27.46
C ILE A 10 -36.89 -23.93 26.00
N THR A 11 -37.54 -23.04 25.24
CA THR A 11 -37.63 -23.15 23.78
C THR A 11 -36.21 -23.07 23.22
N THR A 12 -35.60 -24.24 23.06
CA THR A 12 -34.37 -24.40 22.28
C THR A 12 -34.79 -24.31 20.82
N ALA A 13 -34.73 -23.10 20.26
CA ALA A 13 -34.78 -22.91 18.82
C ALA A 13 -33.55 -23.62 18.22
N ARG A 14 -33.76 -24.86 17.81
CA ARG A 14 -32.82 -25.66 17.04
C ARG A 14 -32.63 -24.94 15.71
N ALA A 15 -31.60 -24.11 15.61
CA ALA A 15 -31.08 -23.66 14.33
C ALA A 15 -30.72 -24.93 13.55
N GLY A 16 -31.57 -25.27 12.57
CA GLY A 16 -31.33 -26.36 11.65
C GLY A 16 -29.97 -26.14 10.99
N ARG A 17 -29.10 -27.15 11.07
CA ARG A 17 -27.92 -27.21 10.21
C ARG A 17 -28.42 -27.16 8.77
N PRO A 18 -27.88 -26.30 7.89
CA PRO A 18 -28.24 -26.37 6.49
C PRO A 18 -27.77 -27.72 5.92
N ASP A 19 -28.69 -28.45 5.31
CA ASP A 19 -28.42 -29.72 4.63
C ASP A 19 -27.36 -29.52 3.53
N PRO A 20 -26.40 -30.45 3.35
CA PRO A 20 -25.31 -30.34 2.37
C PRO A 20 -25.77 -30.42 0.91
N LEU A 21 -27.06 -30.57 0.63
CA LEU A 21 -27.62 -30.75 -0.71
C LEU A 21 -28.21 -29.48 -1.32
N THR A 22 -28.37 -28.40 -0.54
CA THR A 22 -28.93 -27.13 -1.06
C THR A 22 -27.86 -26.21 -1.67
N ALA A 23 -26.57 -26.59 -1.58
CA ALA A 23 -25.45 -25.79 -2.08
C ALA A 23 -25.17 -25.95 -3.60
N LEU A 24 -25.91 -26.80 -4.31
CA LEU A 24 -25.66 -27.12 -5.74
C LEU A 24 -26.62 -26.47 -6.74
N LEU A 25 -27.56 -25.62 -6.29
CA LEU A 25 -28.56 -25.00 -7.17
C LEU A 25 -28.34 -23.49 -7.45
N PHE A 26 -27.28 -22.89 -6.91
CA PHE A 26 -26.92 -21.51 -7.24
C PHE A 26 -25.58 -21.48 -7.99
N GLY A 27 -25.68 -21.27 -9.31
CA GLY A 27 -24.52 -21.04 -10.17
C GLY A 27 -23.75 -19.76 -9.78
N PRO A 28 -22.47 -19.66 -10.15
CA PRO A 28 -21.61 -18.55 -9.77
C PRO A 28 -21.86 -17.36 -10.71
N ALA A 29 -22.98 -16.65 -10.51
CA ALA A 29 -23.34 -15.50 -11.34
C ALA A 29 -23.50 -14.19 -10.55
N ALA A 30 -23.01 -14.12 -9.30
CA ALA A 30 -23.19 -12.92 -8.47
C ALA A 30 -22.02 -12.61 -7.52
N ARG A 31 -20.78 -12.85 -7.95
CA ARG A 31 -19.57 -12.34 -7.27
C ARG A 31 -18.62 -11.77 -8.29
N GLY A 32 -18.92 -10.58 -8.80
CA GLY A 32 -18.07 -9.96 -9.82
C GLY A 32 -18.50 -8.56 -10.22
N GLN A 33 -19.01 -7.74 -9.30
CA GLN A 33 -19.26 -6.32 -9.55
C GLN A 33 -19.07 -5.51 -8.28
N ALA A 34 -17.82 -5.37 -7.82
CA ALA A 34 -17.47 -4.39 -6.79
C ALA A 34 -15.96 -4.11 -6.74
N VAL A 35 -15.29 -3.95 -7.89
CA VAL A 35 -13.91 -3.43 -7.94
C VAL A 35 -13.69 -2.69 -9.26
N GLU A 36 -14.50 -1.66 -9.54
CA GLU A 36 -14.18 -0.74 -10.63
C GLU A 36 -14.88 0.60 -10.42
N ALA A 37 -14.41 1.35 -9.44
CA ALA A 37 -14.85 2.74 -9.23
C ALA A 37 -13.73 3.63 -8.69
N LEU A 38 -12.48 3.46 -9.13
CA LEU A 38 -11.39 4.41 -8.85
C LEU A 38 -10.44 4.53 -10.05
N ALA A 39 -10.97 4.89 -11.21
CA ALA A 39 -10.17 5.38 -12.32
C ALA A 39 -10.93 6.45 -13.11
N GLY A 40 -11.46 7.44 -12.39
CA GLY A 40 -11.87 8.71 -12.98
C GLY A 40 -10.65 9.43 -13.53
N ARG A 41 -10.30 9.15 -14.79
CA ARG A 41 -9.37 9.94 -15.60
C ARG A 41 -9.78 11.40 -15.50
N GLN A 42 -9.05 12.18 -14.70
CA GLN A 42 -9.00 13.61 -14.80
C GLN A 42 -8.47 13.94 -16.19
N ARG A 43 -9.38 14.14 -17.16
CA ARG A 43 -9.05 14.81 -18.41
C ARG A 43 -8.75 16.26 -18.04
N ILE A 44 -7.48 16.55 -17.83
CA ILE A 44 -6.99 17.91 -17.72
C ILE A 44 -7.26 18.55 -19.08
N ASN A 45 -8.36 19.31 -19.17
CA ASN A 45 -8.67 20.10 -20.34
C ASN A 45 -7.63 21.21 -20.37
N ALA A 46 -6.64 21.09 -21.25
CA ALA A 46 -5.61 22.10 -21.47
C ALA A 46 -6.23 23.28 -22.22
N THR A 47 -7.07 24.04 -21.52
CA THR A 47 -7.48 25.37 -21.97
C THR A 47 -6.24 26.26 -21.87
N LEU A 48 -5.60 26.51 -23.00
CA LEU A 48 -4.55 27.51 -23.15
C LEU A 48 -5.12 28.88 -22.78
N VAL A 49 -5.03 29.25 -21.50
CA VAL A 49 -5.19 30.62 -21.05
C VAL A 49 -4.03 31.39 -21.66
N ARG A 50 -4.32 32.09 -22.75
CA ARG A 50 -3.39 33.00 -23.41
C ARG A 50 -3.10 34.17 -22.47
N LEU A 51 -2.17 33.98 -21.55
CA LEU A 51 -1.68 35.03 -20.66
C LEU A 51 -1.05 36.12 -21.51
N LYS A 52 -1.75 37.24 -21.63
CA LYS A 52 -1.25 38.45 -22.29
C LYS A 52 -0.03 38.94 -21.51
N PRO A 53 1.11 39.22 -22.16
CA PRO A 53 2.31 39.65 -21.46
C PRO A 53 2.02 40.96 -20.72
N ARG A 54 2.28 40.98 -19.40
CA ARG A 54 2.26 42.22 -18.61
C ARG A 54 3.41 43.12 -19.11
N PRO A 55 3.16 44.40 -19.40
CA PRO A 55 4.22 45.29 -19.81
C PRO A 55 5.23 45.48 -18.67
N PRO A 56 6.53 45.67 -18.97
CA PRO A 56 7.56 45.86 -17.97
C PRO A 56 7.28 47.13 -17.15
N VAL A 57 7.33 46.99 -15.82
CA VAL A 57 7.11 48.04 -14.79
C VAL A 57 8.12 49.20 -14.80
N TRP A 58 8.96 49.30 -15.83
CA TRP A 58 9.95 50.35 -16.00
C TRP A 58 9.33 51.72 -16.31
N GLY A 59 8.06 51.77 -16.73
CA GLY A 59 7.33 53.02 -17.00
C GLY A 59 6.86 53.80 -15.76
N LEU A 60 6.83 53.19 -14.57
CA LEU A 60 6.35 53.84 -13.35
C LEU A 60 7.45 54.51 -12.51
N TRP A 61 8.73 54.20 -12.77
CA TRP A 61 9.85 54.87 -12.08
C TRP A 61 10.29 56.17 -12.77
N ALA A 62 9.95 56.38 -14.04
CA ALA A 62 10.27 57.62 -14.75
C ALA A 62 9.41 58.82 -14.29
N ALA A 63 8.24 58.58 -13.70
CA ALA A 63 7.33 59.64 -13.25
C ALA A 63 7.53 60.07 -11.79
N VAL A 64 8.30 59.33 -10.97
CA VAL A 64 8.51 59.66 -9.55
C VAL A 64 9.79 60.50 -9.32
N ARG A 65 10.67 60.64 -10.33
CA ARG A 65 11.88 61.45 -10.20
C ARG A 65 11.72 62.93 -10.55
N ALA A 66 10.51 63.38 -10.94
CA ALA A 66 10.27 64.73 -11.44
C ALA A 66 9.57 65.69 -10.45
N THR A 67 9.37 65.31 -9.18
CA THR A 67 8.61 66.18 -8.25
C THR A 67 9.10 66.13 -6.80
N ILE A 68 10.41 66.03 -6.57
CA ILE A 68 10.98 66.30 -5.25
C ILE A 68 12.05 67.38 -5.38
N LYS A 69 11.60 68.63 -5.25
CA LYS A 69 12.47 69.77 -4.88
C LYS A 69 13.18 69.38 -3.58
N PRO A 70 14.52 69.47 -3.46
CA PRO A 70 15.17 69.26 -2.18
C PRO A 70 15.08 70.55 -1.34
N PRO A 71 14.29 70.62 -0.25
CA PRO A 71 14.54 71.63 0.76
C PRO A 71 15.70 71.15 1.63
N LEU A 72 16.82 71.85 1.55
CA LEU A 72 17.71 72.18 2.67
C LEU A 72 17.69 71.20 3.86
N ALA A 73 18.21 69.98 3.69
CA ALA A 73 18.45 69.07 4.81
C ALA A 73 19.78 68.32 4.66
N GLY A 74 20.82 69.01 4.18
CA GLY A 74 22.16 68.47 3.93
C GLY A 74 22.99 68.10 5.17
N ARG A 75 22.41 68.06 6.37
CA ARG A 75 23.12 67.71 7.61
C ARG A 75 22.50 66.57 8.44
N LEU A 76 21.24 66.21 8.19
CA LEU A 76 20.55 65.17 8.98
C LEU A 76 20.53 63.80 8.28
N VAL A 77 20.62 63.76 6.95
CA VAL A 77 20.68 62.52 6.15
C VAL A 77 21.91 61.65 6.48
N PRO A 78 23.16 62.17 6.60
CA PRO A 78 24.29 61.33 6.97
C PRO A 78 24.18 60.80 8.41
N LEU A 79 23.49 61.50 9.32
CA LEU A 79 23.29 61.07 10.71
C LEU A 79 22.28 59.93 10.80
N LEU A 80 21.19 59.98 10.03
CA LEU A 80 20.21 58.88 9.94
C LEU A 80 20.79 57.67 9.22
N ALA A 81 21.59 57.86 8.16
CA ALA A 81 22.29 56.77 7.48
C ALA A 81 23.38 56.12 8.38
N SER A 82 24.07 56.91 9.20
CA SER A 82 25.04 56.39 10.17
C SER A 82 24.35 55.62 11.30
N ALA A 83 23.20 56.10 11.79
CA ALA A 83 22.41 55.42 12.81
C ALA A 83 21.85 54.07 12.32
N LEU A 84 21.35 54.02 11.08
CA LEU A 84 20.87 52.78 10.47
C LEU A 84 22.00 51.78 10.21
N THR A 85 23.18 52.25 9.79
CA THR A 85 24.36 51.38 9.59
C THR A 85 24.89 50.83 10.92
N GLY A 86 24.89 51.65 11.98
CA GLY A 86 25.27 51.23 13.34
C GLY A 86 24.31 50.19 13.92
N LEU A 87 22.99 50.36 13.70
CA LEU A 87 21.98 49.40 14.12
C LEU A 87 22.12 48.05 13.37
N TRP A 88 22.51 48.09 12.09
CA TRP A 88 22.76 46.89 11.30
C TRP A 88 24.01 46.14 11.77
N LEU A 89 25.08 46.86 12.11
CA LEU A 89 26.33 46.27 12.61
C LEU A 89 26.18 45.67 14.02
N ALA A 90 25.29 46.22 14.84
CA ALA A 90 24.96 45.70 16.16
C ALA A 90 24.09 44.43 16.13
N SER A 91 23.48 44.10 14.98
CA SER A 91 22.61 42.93 14.84
C SER A 91 23.36 41.65 14.46
N ILE A 92 24.70 41.66 14.41
CA ILE A 92 25.47 40.47 14.08
C ILE A 92 25.39 39.48 15.26
N PRO A 93 24.73 38.31 15.11
CA PRO A 93 24.69 37.33 16.17
C PRO A 93 26.12 36.85 16.45
N SER A 94 26.58 37.00 17.68
CA SER A 94 27.84 36.42 18.16
C SER A 94 27.78 34.91 17.96
N ARG A 95 28.71 34.36 17.17
CA ARG A 95 28.82 32.93 16.93
C ARG A 95 29.25 32.24 18.23
N THR A 96 28.29 31.72 18.98
CA THR A 96 28.54 30.84 20.12
C THR A 96 29.05 29.51 19.57
N THR A 97 30.35 29.25 19.68
CA THR A 97 30.91 27.91 19.44
C THR A 97 30.47 26.98 20.57
N ALA A 98 29.47 26.13 20.33
CA ALA A 98 29.04 25.10 21.27
C ALA A 98 30.14 24.04 21.41
N GLN A 99 30.87 24.06 22.53
CA GLN A 99 31.85 23.02 22.88
C GLN A 99 31.15 21.97 23.75
N LEU A 100 31.28 20.69 23.39
CA LEU A 100 30.70 19.58 24.15
C LEU A 100 31.80 18.97 25.03
N TYR A 101 31.59 18.92 26.35
CA TYR A 101 32.53 18.36 27.30
C TYR A 101 32.04 17.00 27.79
N ARG A 102 32.99 16.08 27.99
CA ARG A 102 32.77 14.79 28.65
C ARG A 102 33.73 14.65 29.83
N TRP A 103 33.20 14.34 30.99
CA TRP A 103 33.98 13.99 32.18
C TRP A 103 33.31 12.85 32.95
N VAL A 104 34.05 12.28 33.89
CA VAL A 104 33.52 11.30 34.85
C VAL A 104 33.34 12.03 36.18
N ASP A 105 32.15 11.95 36.76
CA ASP A 105 31.84 12.57 38.05
C ASP A 105 32.35 11.72 39.24
N GLU A 106 32.22 12.24 40.45
CA GLU A 106 32.68 11.56 41.69
C GLU A 106 31.96 10.22 41.94
N THR A 107 30.82 9.99 41.28
CA THR A 107 30.05 8.73 41.35
C THR A 107 30.47 7.70 40.29
N GLY A 108 31.44 8.04 39.43
CA GLY A 108 31.90 7.18 38.33
C GLY A 108 31.02 7.25 37.08
N THR A 109 30.07 8.18 37.01
CA THR A 109 29.15 8.31 35.87
C THR A 109 29.75 9.25 34.82
N THR A 110 29.67 8.86 33.55
CA THR A 110 30.12 9.71 32.44
C THR A 110 29.05 10.74 32.10
N VAL A 111 29.36 12.02 32.31
CA VAL A 111 28.45 13.14 32.08
C VAL A 111 28.87 13.90 30.82
N TYR A 112 27.89 14.22 29.97
CA TYR A 112 28.07 15.05 28.78
C TYR A 112 27.35 16.39 28.97
N SER A 113 28.07 17.51 28.83
CA SER A 113 27.48 18.84 29.01
C SER A 113 28.07 19.86 28.05
N GLN A 114 27.29 20.90 27.76
CA GLN A 114 27.75 22.07 27.01
C GLN A 114 28.42 23.11 27.93
N LEU A 115 28.34 22.92 29.24
CA LEU A 115 29.02 23.74 30.24
C LEU A 115 30.25 23.00 30.79
N PRO A 116 31.33 23.72 31.13
CA PRO A 116 32.51 23.11 31.74
C PRO A 116 32.15 22.49 33.10
N PRO A 117 32.80 21.37 33.50
CA PRO A 117 32.54 20.75 34.79
C PRO A 117 32.88 21.69 35.95
N PRO A 118 32.13 21.63 37.07
CA PRO A 118 32.47 22.37 38.28
C PRO A 118 33.74 21.76 38.93
N GLY A 119 34.74 22.61 39.21
CA GLY A 119 35.97 22.23 39.91
C GLY A 119 37.18 21.97 39.00
N ALA A 120 38.22 21.33 39.55
CA ALA A 120 39.46 20.98 38.85
C ALA A 120 39.39 19.58 38.18
N THR A 121 38.19 19.15 37.77
CA THR A 121 37.96 17.84 37.18
C THR A 121 38.48 17.81 35.74
N PRO A 122 39.34 16.85 35.36
CA PRO A 122 39.85 16.76 34.00
C PRO A 122 38.72 16.46 33.02
N ALA A 123 38.46 17.38 32.09
CA ALA A 123 37.39 17.31 31.10
C ALA A 123 37.97 17.11 29.69
N ALA A 124 37.40 16.19 28.92
CA ALA A 124 37.72 16.05 27.51
C ALA A 124 36.74 16.88 26.67
N THR A 125 37.26 17.76 25.81
CA THR A 125 36.45 18.45 24.80
C THR A 125 36.19 17.50 23.64
N ILE A 126 34.92 17.16 23.41
CA ILE A 126 34.48 16.38 22.27
C ILE A 126 34.18 17.33 21.12
N LYS A 127 34.94 17.21 20.05
CA LYS A 127 34.54 17.73 18.74
C LYS A 127 33.70 16.64 18.07
N PRO A 128 32.41 16.87 17.76
CA PRO A 128 31.66 15.92 16.95
C PRO A 128 32.38 15.75 15.61
N ASP A 129 32.64 14.50 15.24
CA ASP A 129 33.24 14.19 13.94
C ASP A 129 32.36 14.79 12.84
N ALA A 130 33.00 15.49 11.90
CA ALA A 130 32.31 15.92 10.70
C ALA A 130 31.81 14.66 10.00
N GLY A 131 30.49 14.59 9.76
CA GLY A 131 29.86 13.44 9.10
C GLY A 131 30.56 13.06 7.79
N PRO A 132 30.29 11.85 7.26
CA PRO A 132 30.95 11.37 6.05
C PRO A 132 30.89 12.42 4.94
N LYS A 133 32.00 12.58 4.21
CA LYS A 133 32.09 13.53 3.09
C LYS A 133 30.92 13.29 2.13
N PRO A 134 30.30 14.34 1.56
CA PRO A 134 29.09 14.23 0.73
C PRO A 134 29.19 13.12 -0.33
N ASP A 135 30.38 12.97 -0.91
CA ASP A 135 30.70 12.04 -2.00
C ASP A 135 30.65 10.57 -1.56
N GLN A 136 31.02 10.27 -0.30
CA GLN A 136 30.99 8.90 0.24
C GLN A 136 29.59 8.51 0.71
N GLY A 137 28.78 9.47 1.17
CA GLY A 137 27.39 9.23 1.53
C GLY A 137 26.49 8.97 0.32
N ALA A 138 26.76 9.63 -0.81
CA ALA A 138 25.99 9.45 -2.04
C ALA A 138 26.15 8.04 -2.63
N ALA A 139 27.39 7.55 -2.76
CA ALA A 139 27.66 6.22 -3.31
C ALA A 139 27.09 5.09 -2.43
N ALA A 140 27.22 5.20 -1.11
CA ALA A 140 26.64 4.23 -0.18
C ALA A 140 25.10 4.22 -0.23
N THR A 141 24.48 5.38 -0.38
CA THR A 141 23.02 5.51 -0.50
C THR A 141 22.51 4.88 -1.80
N GLU A 142 23.21 5.08 -2.91
CA GLU A 142 22.83 4.48 -4.19
C GLU A 142 22.95 2.95 -4.15
N GLN A 143 24.06 2.43 -3.63
CA GLN A 143 24.25 0.99 -3.50
C GLN A 143 23.20 0.33 -2.58
N LEU A 144 22.72 1.04 -1.56
CA LEU A 144 21.60 0.61 -0.71
C LEU A 144 20.27 0.61 -1.47
N ARG A 145 20.02 1.61 -2.32
CA ARG A 145 18.81 1.66 -3.15
C ARG A 145 18.76 0.52 -4.15
N ASP A 146 19.88 0.25 -4.82
CA ASP A 146 19.98 -0.84 -5.80
C ASP A 146 19.73 -2.19 -5.13
N GLN A 147 20.35 -2.45 -3.97
CA GLN A 147 20.12 -3.67 -3.21
C GLN A 147 18.65 -3.84 -2.78
N VAL A 148 18.00 -2.76 -2.35
CA VAL A 148 16.58 -2.79 -1.96
C VAL A 148 15.69 -3.04 -3.18
N ALA A 149 16.02 -2.47 -4.34
CA ALA A 149 15.28 -2.69 -5.58
C ALA A 149 15.43 -4.15 -6.05
N GLU A 150 16.65 -4.68 -6.09
CA GLU A 150 16.92 -6.08 -6.45
C GLU A 150 16.23 -7.06 -5.49
N ASP A 151 16.24 -6.78 -4.20
CA ASP A 151 15.55 -7.59 -3.20
C ASP A 151 14.03 -7.58 -3.38
N PHE A 152 13.47 -6.42 -3.72
CA PHE A 152 12.05 -6.29 -3.99
C PHE A 152 11.66 -7.08 -5.24
N ASP A 153 12.39 -6.90 -6.34
CA ASP A 153 12.14 -7.59 -7.61
C ASP A 153 12.28 -9.11 -7.46
N ARG A 154 13.30 -9.57 -6.72
CA ARG A 154 13.47 -10.99 -6.41
C ARG A 154 12.30 -11.55 -5.62
N ARG A 155 11.81 -10.84 -4.60
CA ARG A 155 10.67 -11.28 -3.78
C ARG A 155 9.38 -11.32 -4.59
N ASP A 156 9.16 -10.30 -5.42
CA ASP A 156 8.00 -10.24 -6.31
C ASP A 156 8.01 -11.39 -7.33
N GLN A 157 9.16 -11.65 -7.95
CA GLN A 157 9.33 -12.76 -8.88
C GLN A 157 9.09 -14.12 -8.19
N GLN A 158 9.66 -14.33 -7.00
CA GLN A 158 9.43 -15.55 -6.21
C GLN A 158 7.95 -15.73 -5.84
N ALA A 159 7.26 -14.64 -5.50
CA ALA A 159 5.83 -14.69 -5.19
C ALA A 159 5.00 -15.08 -6.42
N ARG A 160 5.31 -14.51 -7.59
CA ARG A 160 4.65 -14.86 -8.86
C ARG A 160 4.90 -16.31 -9.26
N GLU A 161 6.13 -16.79 -9.11
CA GLU A 161 6.49 -18.18 -9.40
C GLU A 161 5.77 -19.15 -8.46
N ALA A 162 5.73 -18.85 -7.17
CA ALA A 162 5.00 -19.65 -6.18
C ALA A 162 3.49 -19.67 -6.47
N GLU A 163 2.89 -18.54 -6.84
CA GLU A 163 1.49 -18.46 -7.22
C GLU A 163 1.21 -19.26 -8.50
N ALA A 164 2.06 -19.12 -9.52
CA ALA A 164 1.94 -19.87 -10.77
C ALA A 164 2.08 -21.38 -10.55
N ALA A 165 3.07 -21.81 -9.76
CA ALA A 165 3.25 -23.22 -9.39
C ALA A 165 2.04 -23.75 -8.60
N GLY A 166 1.51 -22.97 -7.66
CA GLY A 166 0.31 -23.33 -6.91
C GLY A 166 -0.94 -23.48 -7.79
N LYS A 167 -1.15 -22.55 -8.73
CA LYS A 167 -2.25 -22.64 -9.71
C LYS A 167 -2.10 -23.85 -10.62
N GLN A 168 -0.90 -24.09 -11.15
CA GLN A 168 -0.64 -25.26 -12.00
C GLN A 168 -0.87 -26.57 -11.24
N ALA A 169 -0.41 -26.68 -9.99
CA ALA A 169 -0.66 -27.86 -9.16
C ALA A 169 -2.15 -28.09 -8.89
N ALA A 170 -2.89 -27.03 -8.57
CA ALA A 170 -4.34 -27.10 -8.35
C ALA A 170 -5.10 -27.49 -9.62
N GLU A 171 -4.73 -26.92 -10.78
CA GLU A 171 -5.31 -27.29 -12.07
C GLU A 171 -5.03 -28.74 -12.45
N GLN A 172 -3.81 -29.23 -12.23
CA GLN A 172 -3.47 -30.64 -12.48
C GLN A 172 -4.28 -31.57 -11.57
N ALA A 173 -4.39 -31.25 -10.28
CA ALA A 173 -5.19 -32.04 -9.35
C ALA A 173 -6.68 -32.06 -9.74
N ALA A 174 -7.22 -30.90 -10.18
CA ALA A 174 -8.58 -30.81 -10.68
C ALA A 174 -8.78 -31.62 -11.96
N ARG A 175 -7.85 -31.55 -12.92
CA ARG A 175 -7.87 -32.37 -14.15
C ARG A 175 -7.86 -33.86 -13.84
N GLN A 176 -7.00 -34.30 -12.92
CA GLN A 176 -6.92 -35.70 -12.52
C GLN A 176 -8.22 -36.19 -11.86
N THR A 177 -8.78 -35.39 -10.96
CA THR A 177 -10.08 -35.68 -10.33
C THR A 177 -11.20 -35.78 -11.37
N ASN A 178 -11.23 -34.84 -12.33
CA ASN A 178 -12.22 -34.85 -13.41
C ASN A 178 -12.05 -36.06 -14.33
N CYS A 179 -10.82 -36.46 -14.62
CA CYS A 179 -10.52 -37.65 -15.41
C CYS A 179 -11.06 -38.92 -14.72
N GLU A 180 -10.79 -39.10 -13.43
CA GLU A 180 -11.29 -40.23 -12.65
C GLU A 180 -12.81 -40.25 -12.59
N ALA A 181 -13.43 -39.09 -12.35
CA ALA A 181 -14.88 -38.95 -12.34
C ALA A 181 -15.50 -39.29 -13.71
N ALA A 182 -14.92 -38.83 -14.82
CA ALA A 182 -15.41 -39.11 -16.16
C ALA A 182 -15.29 -40.60 -16.52
N ARG A 183 -14.18 -41.26 -16.13
CA ARG A 183 -14.00 -42.71 -16.29
C ARG A 183 -15.04 -43.50 -15.51
N LYS A 184 -15.24 -43.17 -14.23
CA LYS A 184 -16.24 -43.82 -13.37
C LYS A 184 -17.66 -43.60 -13.88
N ASN A 185 -17.96 -42.41 -14.39
CA ASN A 185 -19.25 -42.12 -15.00
C ASN A 185 -19.49 -42.98 -16.24
N LEU A 186 -18.50 -43.07 -17.15
CA LEU A 186 -18.61 -43.91 -18.33
C LEU A 186 -18.80 -45.39 -17.96
N GLU A 187 -18.07 -45.89 -16.97
CA GLU A 187 -18.24 -47.25 -16.45
C GLU A 187 -19.65 -47.47 -15.90
N THR A 188 -20.15 -46.54 -15.09
CA THR A 188 -21.51 -46.60 -14.52
C THR A 188 -22.57 -46.62 -15.62
N LEU A 189 -22.44 -45.77 -16.65
CA LEU A 189 -23.36 -45.71 -17.78
C LEU A 189 -23.31 -46.99 -18.63
N LYS A 190 -22.16 -47.66 -18.73
CA LYS A 190 -22.02 -48.92 -19.46
C LYS A 190 -22.58 -50.11 -18.68
N ASN A 191 -22.33 -50.17 -17.38
CA ASN A 191 -22.71 -51.31 -16.54
C ASN A 191 -24.18 -51.28 -16.12
N HIS A 192 -24.73 -50.08 -15.87
CA HIS A 192 -26.06 -49.93 -15.29
C HIS A 192 -27.10 -49.32 -16.24
N GLY A 193 -26.72 -49.05 -17.50
CA GLY A 193 -27.67 -48.64 -18.54
C GLY A 193 -28.42 -47.34 -18.25
N GLY A 194 -27.81 -46.40 -17.50
CA GLY A 194 -28.43 -45.12 -17.16
C GLY A 194 -29.63 -45.32 -16.24
N GLY A 195 -29.35 -45.59 -14.96
CA GLY A 195 -30.37 -45.78 -13.94
C GLY A 195 -31.34 -44.59 -13.80
N ARG A 196 -32.26 -44.67 -12.84
CA ARG A 196 -33.23 -43.60 -12.61
C ARG A 196 -32.51 -42.29 -12.27
N LEU A 197 -32.64 -41.29 -13.14
CA LEU A 197 -32.11 -39.96 -12.92
C LEU A 197 -33.24 -39.03 -12.47
N ARG A 198 -32.90 -38.14 -11.53
CA ARG A 198 -33.81 -37.08 -11.12
C ARG A 198 -33.56 -35.88 -12.02
N THR A 199 -34.55 -35.56 -12.84
CA THR A 199 -34.56 -34.39 -13.72
C THR A 199 -34.59 -33.12 -12.86
N PRO A 200 -34.08 -31.96 -13.33
CA PRO A 200 -34.19 -30.69 -12.62
C PRO A 200 -35.61 -30.33 -12.15
N ASP A 201 -36.64 -30.82 -12.85
CA ASP A 201 -38.06 -30.66 -12.51
C ASP A 201 -38.52 -31.55 -11.33
N GLY A 202 -37.61 -32.21 -10.62
CA GLY A 202 -37.89 -33.06 -9.46
C GLY A 202 -38.50 -34.43 -9.78
N LYS A 203 -38.85 -34.70 -11.05
CA LYS A 203 -39.34 -36.00 -11.53
C LYS A 203 -38.20 -37.00 -11.66
N THR A 204 -38.47 -38.25 -11.30
CA THR A 204 -37.49 -39.35 -11.42
C THR A 204 -37.86 -40.18 -12.64
N GLY A 205 -37.02 -40.17 -13.68
CA GLY A 205 -37.25 -40.88 -14.94
C GLY A 205 -36.11 -41.85 -15.26
N PHE A 206 -36.36 -42.79 -16.18
CA PHE A 206 -35.30 -43.60 -16.77
C PHE A 206 -34.66 -42.84 -17.93
N LEU A 207 -33.35 -43.03 -18.13
CA LEU A 207 -32.69 -42.55 -19.34
C LEU A 207 -33.25 -43.29 -20.56
N SER A 208 -33.57 -42.55 -21.62
CA SER A 208 -33.81 -43.17 -22.92
C SER A 208 -32.51 -43.73 -23.49
N LYS A 209 -32.60 -44.62 -24.48
CA LYS A 209 -31.40 -45.17 -25.15
C LYS A 209 -30.57 -44.07 -25.83
N ASP A 210 -31.23 -43.06 -26.38
CA ASP A 210 -30.58 -41.94 -27.05
C ASP A 210 -29.90 -41.01 -26.05
N ASP A 211 -30.54 -40.73 -24.91
CA ASP A 211 -29.94 -39.95 -23.81
C ASP A 211 -28.73 -40.66 -23.22
N LEU A 212 -28.79 -41.99 -23.10
CA LEU A 212 -27.66 -42.80 -22.64
C LEU A 212 -26.48 -42.71 -23.61
N ALA A 213 -26.74 -42.84 -24.92
CA ALA A 213 -25.71 -42.69 -25.94
C ALA A 213 -25.08 -41.29 -25.90
N ALA A 214 -25.90 -40.24 -25.72
CA ALA A 214 -25.43 -38.86 -25.59
C ALA A 214 -24.56 -38.66 -24.34
N GLN A 215 -24.97 -39.18 -23.17
CA GLN A 215 -24.19 -39.08 -21.94
C GLN A 215 -22.88 -39.89 -22.02
N GLN A 216 -22.89 -41.06 -22.66
CA GLN A 216 -21.67 -41.82 -22.91
C GLN A 216 -20.71 -41.07 -23.85
N ALA A 217 -21.23 -40.41 -24.89
CA ALA A 217 -20.42 -39.58 -25.78
C ALA A 217 -19.82 -38.37 -25.03
N GLN A 218 -20.60 -37.73 -24.16
CA GLN A 218 -20.11 -36.64 -23.30
C GLN A 218 -19.03 -37.11 -22.33
N ALA A 219 -19.22 -38.26 -21.68
CA ALA A 219 -18.23 -38.82 -20.76
C ALA A 219 -16.92 -39.17 -21.49
N ARG A 220 -16.98 -39.69 -22.73
CA ARG A 220 -15.80 -39.93 -23.57
C ARG A 220 -15.04 -38.64 -23.91
N ARG A 221 -15.75 -37.57 -24.28
CA ARG A 221 -15.14 -36.25 -24.52
C ARG A 221 -14.46 -35.72 -23.26
N GLN A 222 -15.10 -35.84 -22.10
CA GLN A 222 -14.50 -35.43 -20.83
C GLN A 222 -13.24 -36.22 -20.49
N ILE A 223 -13.16 -37.51 -20.83
CA ILE A 223 -11.93 -38.29 -20.71
C ILE A 223 -10.87 -37.76 -21.69
N GLU A 224 -11.22 -37.52 -22.94
CA GLU A 224 -10.29 -36.97 -23.94
C GLU A 224 -9.76 -35.59 -23.56
N ASP A 225 -10.55 -34.77 -22.86
CA ASP A 225 -10.18 -33.40 -22.48
C ASP A 225 -9.41 -33.34 -21.14
N ASN A 226 -9.77 -34.19 -20.17
CA ASN A 226 -9.21 -34.12 -18.81
C ASN A 226 -8.11 -35.16 -18.52
N CYS A 227 -8.01 -36.25 -19.29
CA CYS A 227 -7.06 -37.35 -19.05
C CYS A 227 -5.79 -37.30 -19.92
N ARG A 228 -5.41 -36.12 -20.44
CA ARG A 228 -4.19 -35.95 -21.24
C ARG A 228 -2.96 -35.71 -20.38
#